data_AF-A0A964K7L1-F1
#
_entry.id   AF-A0A964K7L1-F1
#
_cell.length_a   1.000
_cell.length_b   1.000
_cell.length_c   1.000
_cell.angle_alpha   90.00
_cell.angle_beta   90.00
_cell.angle_gamma   90.00
#
_symmetry.space_group_name_H-M   'P 1'
#
loop_
_entity.id
_entity.type
_entity.pdbx_description
1 polymer ?
#
loop_
_entity_poly.entity_id
_entity_poly.type
_entity_poly.pdbx_seq_one_letter_code
_entity_poly.pdbx_strand_id
1 'polypeptide(L)'
;MEPTQLIDGAARLATDAQKLAGEAAKLANQATQLVIQQNQSGGGDPLIMGLTVFVLACFVGYYVVWRVTPALHSPLMAVTNAVSSVIIVGALIAAGPGGFGFAKIIGFLAVVLASVNIFGGFIVTQRMLQMFKKKK
;
A
#
# COMPACT_ATOMS: atom_id res chain seq x y z
N MET A 1 16.35 8.88 -65.95
CA MET A 1 15.92 8.96 -64.54
C MET A 1 16.95 9.83 -63.84
N GLU A 2 16.57 11.06 -63.53
CA GLU A 2 17.51 12.10 -63.08
C GLU A 2 18.05 11.77 -61.67
N PRO A 3 19.38 11.84 -61.43
CA PRO A 3 20.00 11.47 -60.14
C PRO A 3 19.52 12.32 -58.96
N THR A 4 18.97 13.51 -59.20
CA THR A 4 18.36 14.39 -58.19
C THR A 4 17.04 13.85 -57.61
N GLN A 5 16.23 13.12 -58.39
CA GLN A 5 14.99 12.52 -57.89
C GLN A 5 15.22 11.38 -56.91
N LEU A 6 16.36 10.68 -57.04
CA LEU A 6 16.76 9.61 -56.12
C LEU A 6 17.22 10.17 -54.76
N ILE A 7 17.91 11.32 -54.77
CA ILE A 7 18.37 12.00 -53.56
C ILE A 7 17.17 12.59 -52.78
N ASP A 8 16.23 13.23 -53.48
CA ASP A 8 15.00 13.73 -52.87
C ASP A 8 14.09 12.60 -52.35
N GLY A 9 14.03 11.47 -53.07
CA GLY A 9 13.33 10.27 -52.61
C GLY A 9 13.93 9.68 -51.34
N ALA A 10 15.26 9.61 -51.24
CA ALA A 10 15.96 9.15 -50.05
C ALA A 10 15.75 10.08 -48.84
N ALA A 11 15.77 11.40 -49.04
CA ALA A 11 15.52 12.38 -47.99
C ALA A 11 14.08 12.29 -47.43
N ARG A 12 13.09 12.07 -48.31
CA ARG A 12 11.69 11.85 -47.92
C ARG A 12 11.51 10.55 -47.12
N LEU A 13 12.10 9.46 -47.60
CA LEU A 13 12.04 8.17 -46.90
C LEU A 13 12.65 8.24 -45.50
N ALA A 14 13.77 8.95 -45.33
CA ALA A 14 14.39 9.17 -44.02
C ALA A 14 13.46 9.98 -43.09
N THR A 15 12.79 11.00 -43.63
CA THR A 15 11.84 11.83 -42.87
C THR A 15 10.61 11.02 -42.46
N ASP A 16 10.08 10.17 -43.35
CA ASP A 16 8.94 9.30 -43.06
C ASP A 16 9.29 8.22 -42.03
N ALA A 17 10.49 7.63 -42.10
CA ALA A 17 10.97 6.68 -41.10
C ALA A 17 11.10 7.32 -39.71
N GLN A 18 11.59 8.56 -39.65
CA GLN A 18 11.73 9.31 -38.40
C GLN A 18 10.36 9.69 -37.80
N LYS A 19 9.37 9.96 -38.66
CA LYS A 19 7.98 10.24 -38.26
C LYS A 19 7.29 8.99 -37.72
N LEU A 20 7.45 7.85 -38.40
CA LEU A 20 6.91 6.56 -37.99
C LEU A 20 7.50 6.09 -36.65
N ALA A 21 8.81 6.28 -36.46
CA ALA A 21 9.48 6.00 -35.19
C ALA A 21 8.93 6.87 -34.04
N GLY A 22 8.64 8.15 -34.31
CA GLY A 22 7.99 9.04 -33.35
C GLY A 22 6.57 8.60 -32.97
N GLU A 23 5.80 8.09 -33.94
CA GLU A 23 4.46 7.55 -33.69
C GLU A 23 4.50 6.23 -32.92
N ALA A 24 5.44 5.34 -33.24
CA ALA A 24 5.65 4.09 -32.50
C ALA A 24 6.03 4.35 -31.03
N ALA A 25 6.86 5.36 -30.76
CA ALA A 25 7.21 5.76 -29.40
C ALA A 25 6.00 6.33 -28.63
N LYS A 26 5.14 7.12 -29.30
CA LYS A 26 3.89 7.62 -28.69
C LYS A 26 2.91 6.50 -28.39
N LEU A 27 2.78 5.53 -29.30
CA LEU A 27 1.89 4.38 -29.12
C LEU A 27 2.38 3.48 -27.97
N ALA A 28 3.69 3.26 -27.85
CA ALA A 28 4.29 2.53 -26.74
C ALA A 28 4.03 3.20 -25.38
N ASN A 29 4.14 4.53 -25.33
CA ASN A 29 3.82 5.31 -24.13
C ASN A 29 2.32 5.25 -23.79
N GLN A 30 1.42 5.33 -24.79
CA GLN A 30 -0.02 5.18 -24.58
C GLN A 30 -0.39 3.77 -24.12
N ALA A 31 0.19 2.72 -24.71
CA ALA A 31 -0.04 1.34 -24.27
C ALA A 31 0.40 1.13 -22.81
N THR A 32 1.54 1.70 -22.42
CA THR A 32 2.03 1.65 -21.04
C THR A 32 1.08 2.39 -20.08
N GLN A 33 0.58 3.56 -20.48
CA GLN A 33 -0.39 4.33 -19.68
C GLN A 33 -1.73 3.60 -19.53
N LEU A 34 -2.21 2.91 -20.57
CA LEU A 34 -3.46 2.14 -20.51
C LEU A 34 -3.38 0.96 -19.54
N VAL A 35 -2.24 0.26 -19.49
CA VAL A 35 -2.01 -0.83 -18.52
C VAL A 35 -2.00 -0.30 -17.07
N ILE A 36 -1.42 0.88 -16.85
CA ILE A 36 -1.43 1.54 -15.53
C ILE A 36 -2.85 2.03 -15.17
N GLN A 37 -3.61 2.53 -16.15
CA GLN A 37 -4.99 2.99 -15.98
C GLN A 37 -5.94 1.82 -15.64
N GLN A 38 -5.77 0.66 -16.27
CA GLN A 38 -6.58 -0.54 -15.99
C GLN A 38 -6.44 -1.02 -14.54
N ASN A 39 -5.26 -0.92 -13.94
CA ASN A 39 -5.04 -1.31 -12.54
C ASN A 39 -5.66 -0.33 -11.52
N GLN A 40 -6.05 0.86 -11.95
CA GLN A 40 -6.81 1.83 -11.15
C GLN A 40 -8.32 1.79 -11.46
N SER A 41 -8.76 0.93 -12.39
CA SER A 41 -10.14 0.86 -12.87
C SER A 41 -11.06 -0.03 -12.01
N GLY A 42 -10.73 -0.25 -10.74
CA GLY A 42 -11.71 -0.65 -9.73
C GLY A 42 -12.59 0.57 -9.42
N GLY A 43 -13.56 0.83 -10.30
CA GLY A 43 -14.26 2.11 -10.46
C GLY A 43 -15.06 2.62 -9.26
N GLY A 44 -14.39 3.21 -8.28
CA GLY A 44 -14.99 4.11 -7.30
C GLY A 44 -13.96 5.17 -6.90
N ASP A 45 -14.41 6.39 -6.62
CA ASP A 45 -13.52 7.42 -6.06
C ASP A 45 -12.75 6.84 -4.86
N PRO A 46 -11.44 7.14 -4.68
CA PRO A 46 -10.64 6.57 -3.59
C PRO A 46 -11.28 6.73 -2.20
N LEU A 47 -12.03 7.83 -2.01
CA LEU A 47 -12.84 8.06 -0.82
C LEU A 47 -13.98 7.04 -0.71
N ILE A 48 -14.77 6.85 -1.77
CA ILE A 48 -15.88 5.90 -1.79
C ILE A 48 -15.35 4.49 -1.53
N MET A 49 -14.28 4.08 -2.20
CA MET A 49 -13.65 2.78 -1.97
C MET A 49 -13.15 2.63 -0.52
N GLY A 50 -12.42 3.63 -0.01
CA GLY A 50 -11.93 3.63 1.37
C GLY A 50 -13.06 3.60 2.40
N LEU A 51 -14.16 4.32 2.14
CA LEU A 51 -15.36 4.33 2.98
C LEU A 51 -16.07 2.98 2.94
N THR A 52 -16.21 2.36 1.76
CA THR A 52 -16.78 1.01 1.64
C THR A 52 -15.95 0.00 2.42
N VAL A 53 -14.61 0.02 2.27
CA VAL A 53 -13.70 -0.86 3.04
C VAL A 53 -13.83 -0.61 4.54
N PHE A 54 -13.88 0.65 4.97
CA PHE A 54 -14.05 1.03 6.37
C PHE A 54 -15.36 0.48 6.96
N VAL A 55 -16.49 0.70 6.28
CA VAL A 55 -17.80 0.22 6.73
C VAL A 55 -17.83 -1.31 6.78
N LEU A 56 -17.34 -1.99 5.74
CA LEU A 56 -17.27 -3.46 5.72
C LEU A 56 -16.34 -4.00 6.83
N ALA A 57 -15.20 -3.35 7.08
CA ALA A 57 -14.30 -3.73 8.17
C ALA A 57 -14.96 -3.58 9.55
N CYS A 58 -15.77 -2.53 9.76
CA CYS A 58 -16.56 -2.36 10.99
C CYS A 58 -17.57 -3.50 11.19
N PHE A 59 -18.29 -3.90 10.13
CA PHE A 59 -19.20 -5.06 10.18
C PHE A 59 -18.43 -6.34 10.55
N VAL A 60 -17.32 -6.62 9.87
CA VAL A 60 -16.49 -7.79 10.17
C VAL A 60 -16.00 -7.76 11.63
N GLY A 61 -15.49 -6.63 12.10
CA GLY A 61 -15.02 -6.45 13.48
C GLY A 61 -16.10 -6.73 14.51
N TYR A 62 -17.32 -6.21 14.30
CA TYR A 62 -18.46 -6.47 15.16
C TYR A 62 -18.80 -7.97 15.24
N TYR A 63 -18.92 -8.65 14.09
CA TYR A 63 -19.24 -10.08 14.08
C TYR A 63 -18.14 -10.96 14.69
N VAL A 64 -16.86 -10.59 14.50
CA VAL A 64 -15.72 -11.32 15.09
C VAL A 64 -15.72 -11.20 16.61
N VAL A 65 -15.94 -10.01 17.16
CA VAL A 65 -15.93 -9.78 18.61
C VAL A 65 -17.17 -10.37 19.28
N TRP A 66 -18.35 -10.31 18.65
CA TRP A 66 -19.59 -10.83 19.25
C TRP A 66 -19.58 -12.35 19.46
N ARG A 67 -18.77 -13.10 18.70
CA ARG A 67 -18.73 -14.57 18.74
C ARG A 67 -17.72 -15.15 19.73
N VAL A 68 -17.09 -14.32 20.57
CA VAL A 68 -16.11 -14.80 21.57
C VAL A 68 -16.79 -15.39 22.80
N THR A 69 -16.12 -16.33 23.46
CA THR A 69 -16.58 -16.90 24.73
C THR A 69 -16.35 -15.90 25.88
N PRO A 70 -17.24 -15.77 26.89
CA PRO A 70 -17.11 -14.78 27.96
C PRO A 70 -15.77 -14.83 28.72
N ALA A 71 -15.20 -16.02 28.89
CA ALA A 71 -13.91 -16.22 29.53
C ALA A 71 -12.72 -15.57 28.78
N LEU A 72 -12.90 -15.25 27.49
CA LEU A 72 -11.88 -14.69 26.63
C LEU A 72 -11.99 -13.17 26.46
N HIS A 73 -12.92 -12.47 27.11
CA HIS A 73 -13.03 -11.01 26.97
C HIS A 73 -11.75 -10.27 27.41
N SER A 74 -11.14 -10.66 28.53
CA SER A 74 -9.89 -10.04 28.99
C SER A 74 -8.69 -10.37 28.09
N PRO A 75 -8.48 -11.63 27.65
CA PRO A 75 -7.51 -11.95 26.61
C PRO A 75 -7.78 -11.22 25.28
N LEU A 76 -9.04 -11.08 24.86
CA LEU A 76 -9.42 -10.39 23.63
C LEU A 76 -9.05 -8.91 23.71
N MET A 77 -9.28 -8.27 24.86
CA MET A 77 -8.87 -6.89 25.10
C MET A 77 -7.35 -6.71 24.96
N ALA A 78 -6.56 -7.70 25.40
CA ALA A 78 -5.10 -7.66 25.21
C ALA A 78 -4.71 -7.83 23.74
N VAL A 79 -5.37 -8.73 22.99
CA VAL A 79 -5.16 -8.93 21.55
C VAL A 79 -5.49 -7.66 20.78
N THR A 80 -6.63 -7.02 21.04
CA THR A 80 -7.04 -5.81 20.30
C THR A 80 -6.09 -4.65 20.57
N ASN A 81 -5.52 -4.56 21.77
CA ASN A 81 -4.44 -3.62 22.06
C ASN A 81 -3.19 -3.90 21.20
N ALA A 82 -2.76 -5.16 21.10
CA ALA A 82 -1.63 -5.53 20.24
C ALA A 82 -1.91 -5.21 18.76
N VAL A 83 -3.09 -5.52 18.25
CA VAL A 83 -3.51 -5.27 16.85
C VAL A 83 -3.58 -3.77 16.53
N SER A 84 -3.94 -2.93 17.50
CA SER A 84 -3.97 -1.46 17.33
C SER A 84 -2.60 -0.87 16.94
N SER A 85 -1.52 -1.62 17.14
CA SER A 85 -0.16 -1.23 16.78
C SER A 85 0.13 -1.14 15.27
N VAL A 86 -0.87 -1.33 14.41
CA VAL A 86 -0.79 -1.05 12.96
C VAL A 86 -0.29 0.37 12.65
N ILE A 87 -0.39 1.29 13.62
CA ILE A 87 0.20 2.64 13.59
C ILE A 87 1.70 2.63 13.22
N ILE A 88 2.43 1.54 13.46
CA ILE A 88 3.83 1.37 13.04
C ILE A 88 4.04 1.65 11.54
N VAL A 89 3.06 1.31 10.69
CA VAL A 89 3.13 1.55 9.25
C VAL A 89 3.23 3.05 8.96
N GLY A 90 2.40 3.86 9.64
CA GLY A 90 2.45 5.32 9.53
C GLY A 90 3.74 5.91 10.10
N ALA A 91 4.24 5.36 11.20
CA ALA A 91 5.50 5.81 11.81
C ALA A 91 6.71 5.56 10.89
N LEU A 92 6.76 4.41 10.21
CA LEU A 92 7.81 4.10 9.23
C LEU A 92 7.75 5.03 8.01
N ILE A 93 6.55 5.34 7.51
CA ILE A 93 6.38 6.31 6.42
C ILE A 93 6.87 7.69 6.85
N ALA A 94 6.58 8.13 8.08
CA ALA A 94 7.03 9.41 8.61
C ALA A 94 8.56 9.47 8.84
N ALA A 95 9.19 8.35 9.21
CA ALA A 95 10.63 8.25 9.43
C ALA A 95 11.46 8.04 8.13
N GLY A 96 10.80 7.65 7.04
CA GLY A 96 11.41 7.28 5.76
C GLY A 96 12.14 8.39 4.98
N PRO A 97 11.68 9.65 4.95
CA PRO A 97 12.31 10.71 4.15
C PRO A 97 13.80 10.94 4.49
N GLY A 98 14.57 11.27 3.45
CA GLY A 98 15.98 11.64 3.56
C GLY A 98 16.17 13.04 4.19
N GLY A 99 17.20 13.21 5.01
CA GLY A 99 17.50 14.45 5.74
C GLY A 99 17.25 14.35 7.26
N PHE A 100 17.83 15.28 8.03
CA PHE A 100 17.58 15.44 9.46
C PHE A 100 16.58 16.58 9.68
N GLY A 101 15.29 16.23 9.65
CA GLY A 101 14.19 17.15 9.93
C GLY A 101 13.42 16.76 11.18
N PHE A 102 12.66 17.71 11.73
CA PHE A 102 11.79 17.47 12.89
C PHE A 102 10.85 16.27 12.70
N ALA A 103 10.29 16.11 11.50
CA ALA A 103 9.43 14.99 11.14
C ALA A 103 10.12 13.62 11.33
N LYS A 104 11.43 13.52 11.05
CA LYS A 104 12.19 12.28 11.19
C LYS A 104 12.46 11.92 12.65
N ILE A 105 12.73 12.92 13.48
CA ILE A 105 12.92 12.73 14.93
C ILE A 105 11.62 12.22 15.56
N ILE A 106 10.50 12.85 15.23
CA ILE A 106 9.18 12.42 15.70
C ILE A 106 8.80 11.06 15.12
N GLY A 107 9.07 10.81 13.84
CA GLY A 107 8.84 9.51 13.20
C GLY A 107 9.65 8.38 13.86
N PHE A 108 10.92 8.63 14.17
CA PHE A 108 11.75 7.68 14.91
C PHE A 108 11.20 7.40 16.30
N LEU A 109 10.80 8.44 17.05
CA LEU A 109 10.19 8.27 18.37
C LEU A 109 8.86 7.51 18.28
N ALA A 110 8.05 7.77 17.25
CA ALA A 110 6.82 7.04 16.98
C ALA A 110 7.07 5.56 16.70
N VAL A 111 8.13 5.22 15.94
CA VAL A 111 8.55 3.82 15.71
C VAL A 111 8.93 3.14 17.02
N VAL A 112 9.69 3.81 17.89
CA VAL A 112 10.08 3.27 19.21
C VAL A 112 8.84 3.01 20.07
N LEU A 113 7.94 3.98 20.19
CA LEU A 113 6.72 3.85 20.99
C LEU A 113 5.77 2.78 20.43
N ALA A 114 5.60 2.73 19.11
CA ALA A 114 4.81 1.69 18.46
C ALA A 114 5.41 0.29 18.70
N SER A 115 6.74 0.16 18.65
CA SER A 115 7.42 -1.11 18.95
C SER A 115 7.15 -1.58 20.38
N VAL A 116 7.16 -0.69 21.38
CA VAL A 116 6.82 -1.04 22.77
C VAL A 116 5.40 -1.58 22.86
N ASN A 117 4.44 -0.98 22.17
CA ASN A 117 3.05 -1.46 22.13
C ASN A 117 2.93 -2.85 21.48
N ILE A 118 3.63 -3.07 20.35
CA ILE A 118 3.69 -4.38 19.69
C ILE A 118 4.19 -5.44 20.66
N PHE A 119 5.42 -5.28 21.16
CA PHE A 119 6.05 -6.31 21.98
C PHE A 119 5.33 -6.50 23.32
N GLY A 120 4.94 -5.41 23.98
CA GLY A 120 4.20 -5.45 25.24
C GLY A 120 2.84 -6.12 25.08
N GLY A 121 2.07 -5.72 24.06
CA GLY A 121 0.76 -6.28 23.76
C GLY A 121 0.81 -7.78 23.48
N PHE A 122 1.75 -8.23 22.64
CA PHE A 122 1.87 -9.66 22.31
C PHE A 122 2.39 -10.52 23.48
N ILE A 123 3.37 -10.04 24.27
CA ILE A 123 3.88 -10.80 25.44
C ILE A 123 2.79 -10.97 26.50
N VAL A 124 2.04 -9.92 26.81
CA VAL A 124 0.95 -9.98 27.80
C VAL A 124 -0.16 -10.90 27.32
N THR A 125 -0.57 -10.76 26.06
CA THR A 125 -1.57 -11.63 25.43
C THR A 125 -1.15 -13.09 25.50
N GLN A 126 0.11 -13.40 25.19
CA GLN A 126 0.63 -14.76 25.25
C GLN A 126 0.55 -15.34 26.67
N ARG A 127 0.92 -14.56 27.69
CA ARG A 127 0.79 -14.98 29.10
C ARG A 127 -0.66 -15.24 29.50
N MET A 128 -1.59 -14.39 29.08
CA MET A 128 -3.02 -14.57 29.35
C MET A 128 -3.58 -15.83 28.67
N LEU A 129 -3.21 -16.09 27.42
CA LEU A 129 -3.67 -17.28 26.68
C LEU A 129 -3.03 -18.58 27.18
N GLN A 130 -1.81 -18.52 27.71
CA GLN A 130 -1.15 -19.69 28.32
C GLN A 130 -1.91 -20.23 29.53
N MET A 131 -2.68 -19.39 30.24
CA MET A 131 -3.50 -19.80 31.38
C MET A 131 -4.66 -20.72 30.98
N PHE A 132 -5.06 -20.73 29.70
CA PHE A 132 -6.11 -21.60 29.16
C PHE A 132 -5.58 -22.91 28.58
N LYS A 133 -4.25 -23.11 28.52
CA LYS A 133 -3.67 -24.38 28.09
C LYS A 133 -3.77 -25.39 29.23
N LYS A 134 -4.37 -26.55 28.96
CA LYS A 134 -4.32 -27.71 29.88
C LYS A 134 -2.85 -28.04 30.16
N LYS A 135 -2.47 -28.13 31.43
CA LYS A 135 -1.16 -28.66 31.84
C LYS A 135 -1.03 -30.07 31.26
N LYS A 136 0.01 -30.29 30.45
CA LYS A 136 0.54 -31.63 30.24
C LYS A 136 1.30 -32.04 31.50
#